data_AF-A0A7V1SLH1-F1
#
_entry.id   AF-A0A7V1SLH1-F1
#
_cell.length_a   1.000
_cell.length_b   1.000
_cell.length_c   1.000
_cell.angle_alpha   90.00
_cell.angle_beta   90.00
_cell.angle_gamma   90.00
#
_symmetry.space_group_name_H-M   'P 1'
#
loop_
_entity.id
_entity.type
_entity.pdbx_description
1 polymer ?
#
loop_
_entity_poly.entity_id
_entity_poly.type
_entity_poly.pdbx_seq_one_letter_code
_entity_poly.pdbx_strand_id
1 'polypeptide(L)' 'MDDWCDQQDSVPDGDRIYRCSKCGKRLHPRQIFGSDGEPAGWRLPPHKKKGHKLKAIKERQSKRRKEKTLGRRRSQ' A
#
# COMPACT_ATOMS: atom_id res chain seq x y z
N MET A 1 -3.57 3.79 27.76
CA MET A 1 -3.48 5.11 27.11
C MET A 1 -2.92 4.88 25.73
N ASP A 2 -3.81 4.76 24.77
CA ASP A 2 -3.56 4.30 23.42
C ASP A 2 -2.64 5.26 22.66
N ASP A 3 -1.32 4.99 22.73
CA ASP A 3 -0.26 5.62 21.92
C ASP A 3 -0.44 5.20 20.45
N TRP A 4 -1.53 5.62 19.83
CA TRP A 4 -1.72 5.56 18.39
C TRP A 4 -1.18 6.87 17.86
N CYS A 5 -0.02 6.83 17.20
CA CYS A 5 0.51 8.01 16.55
C CYS A 5 -0.32 8.24 15.29
N ASP A 6 -1.07 9.35 15.25
CA ASP A 6 -1.85 9.83 14.10
C ASP A 6 -0.97 10.19 12.87
N GLN A 7 0.34 9.94 12.95
CA GLN A 7 1.27 10.20 11.87
C GLN A 7 0.94 9.30 10.66
N GLN A 8 0.32 9.95 9.67
CA GLN A 8 0.07 9.43 8.35
C GLN A 8 1.35 9.56 7.52
N ASP A 9 1.92 8.43 7.08
CA ASP A 9 3.12 8.44 6.25
C ASP A 9 2.73 8.58 4.78
N SER A 10 3.19 9.67 4.14
CA SER A 10 3.12 9.82 2.70
C SER A 10 4.18 8.94 2.06
N VAL A 11 3.78 8.07 1.14
CA VAL A 11 4.67 7.15 0.44
C VAL A 11 4.63 7.43 -1.07
N PRO A 12 5.77 7.27 -1.77
CA PRO A 12 5.82 7.52 -3.21
C PRO A 12 5.09 6.42 -4.00
N ASP A 13 5.03 5.21 -3.46
CA ASP A 13 4.58 4.03 -4.18
C ASP A 13 3.33 3.41 -3.54
N GLY A 14 2.24 3.38 -4.31
CA GLY A 14 0.95 2.80 -3.93
C GLY A 14 0.85 1.28 -4.09
N ASP A 15 1.74 0.73 -4.90
CA ASP A 15 1.76 -0.68 -5.20
C ASP A 15 2.56 -1.44 -4.13
N ARG A 16 3.34 -0.81 -3.27
CA ARG A 16 4.05 -1.52 -2.19
C ARG A 16 3.18 -1.83 -0.98
N ILE A 17 3.43 -3.00 -0.40
CA ILE A 17 2.91 -3.39 0.92
C ILE A 17 3.98 -3.06 1.95
N TYR A 18 3.57 -2.32 2.98
CA TYR A 18 4.42 -1.95 4.10
C TYR A 18 4.10 -2.83 5.31
N ARG A 19 5.12 -3.28 6.03
CA ARG A 19 4.96 -4.06 7.26
C ARG A 19 5.60 -3.34 8.42
N CYS A 20 4.89 -3.26 9.53
CA CYS A 20 5.49 -2.81 10.78
C CYS A 20 6.43 -3.89 11.32
N SER A 21 7.67 -3.51 11.62
CA SER A 21 8.66 -4.43 12.18
C SER A 21 8.35 -4.85 13.63
N LYS A 22 7.57 -4.05 14.37
CA LYS A 22 7.32 -4.27 15.80
C LYS A 22 6.05 -5.08 16.07
N CYS A 23 4.94 -4.77 15.40
CA CYS A 23 3.67 -5.51 15.56
C CYS A 23 3.34 -6.42 14.37
N GLY A 24 4.14 -6.42 13.29
CA GLY A 24 3.94 -7.28 12.14
C GLY A 24 2.76 -6.90 11.24
N LYS A 25 1.97 -5.86 11.56
CA LYS A 25 0.80 -5.44 10.79
C LYS A 25 1.21 -5.00 9.38
N ARG A 26 0.39 -5.42 8.40
CA ARG A 26 0.53 -5.02 6.99
C ARG A 26 -0.33 -3.78 6.73
N LEU A 27 0.29 -2.77 6.12
CA LEU A 27 -0.33 -1.50 5.77
C LEU A 27 -0.28 -1.33 4.26
N HIS A 28 -1.42 -0.98 3.71
CA HIS A 28 -1.61 -0.81 2.28
C HIS A 28 -1.79 0.68 2.01
N PRO A 29 -0.96 1.29 1.15
CA PRO A 29 -1.15 2.68 0.77
C PRO A 29 -2.51 2.89 0.12
N ARG A 30 -3.15 4.00 0.50
CA ARG A 30 -4.40 4.51 -0.08
C ARG A 30 -4.07 5.72 -0.92
N GLN A 31 -4.69 5.83 -2.08
CA GLN A 31 -4.53 6.99 -2.94
C GLN A 31 -5.14 8.21 -2.23
N ILE A 32 -4.41 9.31 -2.23
CA ILE A 32 -4.90 10.61 -1.75
C ILE A 32 -5.15 11.51 -2.95
N PHE A 33 -6.25 12.24 -2.89
CA PHE A 33 -6.62 13.24 -3.89
C PHE A 33 -6.38 14.63 -3.31
N GLY A 34 -5.82 15.52 -4.12
CA GLY A 34 -5.62 16.92 -3.77
C GLY A 34 -6.92 17.71 -3.81
N SER A 35 -6.84 19.00 -3.50
CA SER A 35 -7.97 19.92 -3.46
C SER A 35 -8.73 19.99 -4.79
N ASP A 36 -8.02 19.82 -5.91
CA ASP A 36 -8.55 19.84 -7.28
C ASP A 36 -9.01 18.46 -7.78
N GLY A 37 -9.02 17.44 -6.93
CA GLY A 37 -9.37 16.06 -7.32
C GLY A 37 -8.24 15.30 -8.04
N GLU A 38 -7.08 15.93 -8.22
CA GLU A 38 -5.90 15.29 -8.81
C GLU A 38 -5.25 14.29 -7.85
N PRO A 39 -4.66 13.18 -8.34
CA PRO A 39 -3.97 12.22 -7.49
C PRO A 39 -2.70 12.84 -6.88
N ALA A 40 -2.78 13.23 -5.60
CA ALA A 40 -1.70 13.87 -4.86
C ALA A 40 -0.65 12.89 -4.30
N GLY A 41 -0.90 11.58 -4.44
CA GLY A 41 0.05 10.52 -4.07
C GLY A 41 -0.60 9.40 -3.27
N TRP A 42 0.18 8.78 -2.39
CA TRP A 42 -0.25 7.65 -1.59
C TRP A 42 0.04 7.88 -0.11
N ARG A 43 -0.88 7.42 0.73
CA ARG A 43 -0.78 7.59 2.18
C ARG A 43 -1.05 6.29 2.89
N LEU A 44 -0.21 5.97 3.88
CA LEU A 44 -0.43 4.82 4.74
C LEU A 44 -1.43 5.16 5.84
N PRO A 45 -2.30 4.20 6.22
CA PRO A 45 -3.19 4.37 7.36
C PRO A 45 -2.38 4.60 8.65
N PRO A 46 -2.93 5.35 9.61
CA PRO A 46 -2.25 5.69 10.85
C PRO A 46 -1.86 4.40 11.59
N HIS A 47 -0.55 4.23 11.78
CA HIS A 47 0.01 3.02 12.36
C HIS A 47 1.37 3.21 13.01
N LYS A 48 1.91 4.44 12.99
CA LYS A 48 3.07 4.72 13.83
C LYS A 48 2.61 4.61 15.28
N LYS A 49 3.42 3.97 16.10
CA LYS A 49 3.42 4.06 17.56
C LYS A 49 4.88 4.27 17.94
N LYS A 50 5.18 4.77 19.14
CA LYS A 50 6.57 5.04 19.53
C LYS A 50 7.47 3.79 19.32
N GLY A 51 8.46 3.91 18.43
CA GLY A 51 9.40 2.83 18.07
C GLY A 51 8.91 1.82 17.01
N HIS A 52 7.76 2.04 16.37
CA HIS A 52 7.29 1.21 15.27
C HIS A 52 7.89 1.71 13.95
N LYS A 53 8.72 0.89 13.29
CA LYS A 53 9.29 1.19 11.97
C LYS A 53 8.52 0.45 10.89
N LEU A 54 8.26 1.12 9.78
CA LEU A 54 7.63 0.53 8.60
C LEU A 54 8.72 0.11 7.62
N LYS A 55 8.61 -1.09 7.07
CA LYS A 55 9.49 -1.60 6.03
C LYS A 55 8.65 -2.02 4.83
N ALA A 56 9.06 -1.65 3.62
CA ALA A 56 8.47 -2.20 2.40
C ALA A 56 8.85 -3.69 2.30
N ILE A 57 7.86 -4.57 2.08
CA ILE A 57 8.09 -6.03 2.07
C ILE A 57 7.82 -6.68 0.73
N LYS A 58 6.90 -6.14 -0.09
CA LYS A 58 6.52 -6.73 -1.38
C LYS A 58 5.76 -5.72 -2.22
N GLU A 59 5.83 -5.85 -3.54
CA GLU A 59 4.87 -5.25 -4.46
C GLU A 59 3.50 -5.95 -4.35
N ARG A 60 2.43 -5.18 -4.52
CA ARG A 60 1.03 -5.59 -4.54
C ARG A 60 0.87 -6.32 -5.85
N GLN A 61 0.22 -7.46 -5.83
CA GLN A 61 0.05 -8.26 -7.05
C GLN A 61 -0.99 -7.65 -8.02
N SER A 62 -1.18 -6.33 -8.03
CA SER A 62 -2.26 -5.68 -8.77
C SER A 62 -2.11 -5.77 -10.28
N LYS A 63 -0.88 -6.00 -10.81
CA LYS A 63 -0.63 -6.01 -12.26
C LYS A 63 -0.41 -7.38 -12.91
N ARG A 64 -0.34 -8.50 -12.17
CA ARG A 64 -0.08 -9.82 -12.80
C ARG A 64 -1.32 -10.62 -13.20
N ARG A 65 -2.53 -10.08 -13.01
CA ARG A 65 -3.80 -10.74 -13.41
C ARG A 65 -4.41 -10.19 -14.71
N LYS A 66 -3.62 -9.53 -15.57
CA LYS A 66 -4.08 -9.12 -16.92
C LYS A 66 -3.50 -9.96 -18.08
N GLU A 67 -2.54 -10.85 -17.81
CA GLU A 67 -1.82 -11.54 -18.91
C GLU A 67 -2.09 -13.06 -18.99
N LYS A 68 -3.01 -13.62 -18.20
CA LYS A 68 -3.32 -15.07 -18.23
C LYS A 68 -4.66 -15.45 -18.88
N THR A 69 -5.39 -14.49 -19.45
CA THR A 69 -6.74 -14.74 -20.01
C THR A 69 -6.82 -14.65 -21.55
N LEU A 70 -5.69 -14.56 -22.25
CA LEU A 70 -5.65 -14.37 -23.71
C LEU A 70 -4.88 -15.48 -24.47
N GLY A 71 -4.65 -16.64 -23.85
CA GLY A 71 -3.90 -17.76 -24.46
C GLY A 71 -4.66 -19.07 -24.64
N ARG A 72 -5.96 -19.16 -24.32
CA ARG A 72 -6.69 -20.46 -24.28
C ARG A 72 -7.91 -20.54 -25.20
N ARG A 73 -7.87 -19.88 -26.37
CA ARG A 73 -8.88 -20.05 -27.42
C ARG A 73 -8.21 -20.12 -28.80
N ARG A 74 -7.59 -21.26 -29.12
CA ARG A 74 -7.39 -21.72 -30.49
C ARG A 74 -6.87 -23.16 -30.50
N SER A 75 -7.80 -24.10 -30.38
CA SER A 75 -7.67 -25.46 -30.90
C SER A 75 -9.10 -25.91 -31.22
N GLN A 76 -9.52 -25.60 -32.43
CA GLN A 76 -10.54 -26.32 -33.19
C GLN A 76 -9.92 -26.61 -34.55
#